data_AF-A0A962EDD4-F1
#
_entry.id   AF-A0A962EDD4-F1
#
_cell.length_a   1.000
_cell.length_b   1.000
_cell.length_c   1.000
_cell.angle_alpha   90.00
_cell.angle_beta   90.00
_cell.angle_gamma   90.00
#
_symmetry.space_group_name_H-M   'P 1'
#
loop_
_entity.id
_entity.type
_entity.pdbx_description
1 polymer ?
#
loop_
_entity_poly.entity_id
_entity_poly.type
_entity_poly.pdbx_seq_one_letter_code
_entity_poly.pdbx_strand_id
1 'polypeptide(L)'
;LTRVPSFSRTREIDFGQGPRQTVCVPWGDVYSAFVTTRIPDIEVYMAMPRRLIERVRRVRYGLALLRLPPLQWWLKRRLGGRVSGPDEAIRSDSPCRLWAEAVASDGRRVSARMVTPNGYDLTAEASIRVAERLLRGAGQEGGYYTPSKLMGADFVRTLDGVQLVLSGASFDSDQ
;
A
#
# COMPACT_ATOMS: atom_id res chain seq x y z
N LEU A 1 -13.50 3.89 13.40
CA LEU A 1 -13.05 2.83 12.47
C LEU A 1 -14.22 1.92 12.15
N THR A 2 -14.69 1.92 10.90
CA THR A 2 -15.77 1.04 10.46
C THR A 2 -15.17 -0.24 9.87
N ARG A 3 -15.70 -1.41 10.25
CA ARG A 3 -15.19 -2.69 9.73
C ARG A 3 -15.63 -2.86 8.28
N VAL A 4 -14.69 -2.70 7.35
CA VAL A 4 -14.89 -3.02 5.93
C VAL A 4 -14.41 -4.45 5.71
N PRO A 5 -15.29 -5.41 5.32
CA PRO A 5 -14.85 -6.75 4.99
C PRO A 5 -13.83 -6.70 3.85
N SER A 6 -12.73 -7.44 3.98
CA SER A 6 -11.76 -7.60 2.90
C SER A 6 -12.46 -8.09 1.63
N PHE A 7 -12.09 -7.53 0.48
CA PHE A 7 -12.70 -7.83 -0.82
C PHE A 7 -14.16 -7.42 -1.02
N SER A 8 -14.66 -6.47 -0.22
CA SER A 8 -16.04 -5.96 -0.35
C SER A 8 -16.22 -4.95 -1.48
N ARG A 9 -15.27 -4.02 -1.65
CA ARG A 9 -15.29 -2.97 -2.69
C ARG A 9 -14.24 -3.23 -3.76
N THR A 10 -14.59 -2.94 -5.01
CA THR A 10 -13.67 -3.02 -6.16
C THR A 10 -13.72 -1.73 -6.94
N ARG A 11 -12.58 -1.29 -7.47
CA ARG A 11 -12.47 -0.10 -8.30
C ARG A 11 -11.58 -0.39 -9.50
N GLU A 12 -11.78 0.29 -10.61
CA GLU A 12 -10.79 0.31 -11.70
C GLU A 12 -9.89 1.52 -11.53
N ILE A 13 -8.59 1.28 -11.45
CA ILE A 13 -7.58 2.32 -11.20
C ILE A 13 -6.50 2.21 -12.28
N ASP A 14 -6.16 3.33 -12.88
CA ASP A 14 -5.07 3.42 -13.86
C ASP A 14 -3.77 3.92 -13.20
N PHE A 15 -2.81 3.01 -13.11
CA PHE A 15 -1.47 3.22 -12.56
C PHE A 15 -0.47 3.76 -13.61
N GLY A 16 -0.95 4.24 -14.76
CA GLY A 16 -0.15 4.73 -15.89
C GLY A 16 0.17 3.66 -16.94
N GLN A 17 -0.46 2.49 -16.87
CA GLN A 17 -0.33 1.40 -17.86
C GLN A 17 -1.69 0.83 -18.25
N GLY A 18 -2.73 1.66 -18.14
CA GLY A 18 -4.11 1.28 -18.37
C GLY A 18 -4.81 0.80 -17.09
N PRO A 19 -6.15 0.77 -17.12
CA PRO A 19 -6.97 0.45 -15.96
C PRO A 19 -6.75 -0.99 -15.50
N ARG A 20 -6.54 -1.16 -14.18
CA ARG A 20 -6.46 -2.46 -13.52
C ARG A 20 -7.58 -2.58 -12.51
N GLN A 21 -8.11 -3.80 -12.38
CA GLN A 21 -9.10 -4.09 -11.35
C GLN A 21 -8.40 -4.17 -10.00
N THR A 22 -8.92 -3.41 -9.05
CA THR A 22 -8.42 -3.35 -7.69
C THR A 22 -9.49 -3.74 -6.70
N VAL A 23 -9.04 -4.08 -5.50
CA VAL A 23 -9.90 -4.51 -4.42
C VAL A 23 -9.51 -3.84 -3.12
N CYS A 24 -10.50 -3.44 -2.33
CA CYS A 24 -10.29 -2.79 -1.05
C CYS A 24 -9.72 -3.78 -0.03
N VAL A 25 -8.59 -3.40 0.56
CA VAL A 25 -7.86 -4.18 1.57
C VAL A 25 -7.71 -3.31 2.83
N PRO A 26 -8.27 -3.73 3.98
CA PRO A 26 -8.15 -2.97 5.23
C PRO A 26 -6.78 -3.24 5.88
N TRP A 27 -5.74 -2.58 5.37
CA TRP A 27 -4.38 -2.64 5.90
C TRP A 27 -4.17 -1.66 7.06
N GLY A 28 -3.05 -1.81 7.77
CA GLY A 28 -2.69 -0.95 8.90
C GLY A 28 -2.28 0.47 8.49
N ASP A 29 -1.95 0.67 7.22
CA ASP A 29 -1.63 1.97 6.63
C ASP A 29 -2.80 2.96 6.74
N VAL A 30 -4.06 2.50 6.67
CA VAL A 30 -5.28 3.29 6.92
C VAL A 30 -5.20 4.05 8.25
N TYR A 31 -4.71 3.38 9.30
CA TYR A 31 -4.54 3.99 10.61
C TYR A 31 -3.43 5.05 10.59
N SER A 32 -2.26 4.73 10.03
CA SER A 32 -1.13 5.66 9.96
C SER A 32 -1.44 6.89 9.09
N ALA A 33 -2.21 6.72 8.02
CA ALA A 33 -2.68 7.80 7.17
C ALA A 33 -3.62 8.72 7.94
N PHE A 34 -4.60 8.19 8.67
CA PHE A 34 -5.48 8.99 9.54
C PHE A 34 -4.70 9.78 10.60
N VAL A 35 -3.74 9.13 11.28
CA VAL A 35 -2.89 9.79 12.30
C VAL A 35 -2.15 10.99 11.71
N THR A 36 -1.73 10.90 10.44
CA THR A 36 -0.97 11.93 9.73
C THR A 36 -1.87 13.03 9.17
N THR A 37 -2.90 12.68 8.41
CA THR A 37 -3.68 13.61 7.60
C THR A 37 -4.98 14.07 8.25
N ARG A 38 -5.48 13.33 9.25
CA ARG A 38 -6.81 13.51 9.86
C ARG A 38 -7.99 13.34 8.89
N ILE A 39 -7.76 12.83 7.68
CA ILE A 39 -8.83 12.53 6.73
C ILE A 39 -9.67 11.37 7.28
N PRO A 40 -10.99 11.55 7.50
CA PRO A 40 -11.81 10.54 8.16
C PRO A 40 -12.06 9.29 7.31
N ASP A 41 -12.16 9.46 5.98
CA ASP A 41 -12.48 8.41 5.03
C ASP A 41 -11.26 8.04 4.20
N ILE A 42 -10.65 6.89 4.52
CA ILE A 42 -9.45 6.38 3.86
C ILE A 42 -9.70 4.95 3.40
N GLU A 43 -9.41 4.70 2.13
CA GLU A 43 -9.52 3.38 1.50
C GLU A 43 -8.23 3.01 0.80
N VAL A 44 -7.82 1.76 0.97
CA VAL A 44 -6.60 1.22 0.36
C VAL A 44 -6.99 0.12 -0.62
N TYR A 45 -6.42 0.19 -1.82
CA TYR A 45 -6.74 -0.68 -2.94
C TYR A 45 -5.51 -1.41 -3.43
N MET A 46 -5.64 -2.73 -3.61
CA MET A 46 -4.60 -3.55 -4.23
C MET A 46 -5.05 -4.02 -5.61
N ALA A 47 -4.18 -3.87 -6.61
CA ALA A 47 -4.39 -4.45 -7.93
C ALA A 47 -4.20 -5.97 -7.91
N MET A 48 -5.15 -6.70 -8.48
CA MET A 48 -5.08 -8.16 -8.60
C MET A 48 -5.64 -8.62 -9.95
N PRO A 49 -5.21 -9.77 -10.49
CA PRO A 49 -5.84 -10.34 -11.67
C PRO A 49 -7.35 -10.59 -11.44
N ARG A 50 -8.20 -10.20 -12.40
CA ARG A 50 -9.67 -10.34 -12.29
C ARG A 50 -10.12 -11.74 -11.85
N ARG A 51 -9.51 -12.77 -12.46
CA ARG A 51 -9.77 -14.19 -12.16
C ARG A 51 -9.50 -14.54 -10.69
N LEU A 52 -8.50 -13.92 -10.08
CA LEU A 52 -8.18 -14.12 -8.66
C LEU A 52 -9.23 -13.46 -7.78
N ILE A 53 -9.66 -12.24 -8.10
CA ILE A 53 -10.71 -11.52 -7.37
C ILE A 53 -12.01 -12.34 -7.37
N GLU A 54 -12.43 -12.85 -8.53
CA GLU A 54 -13.63 -13.70 -8.66
C GLU A 54 -13.52 -15.02 -7.87
N ARG A 55 -12.34 -15.64 -7.86
CA ARG A 55 -12.09 -16.85 -7.08
C ARG A 55 -12.16 -16.57 -5.58
N VAL A 56 -11.48 -15.52 -5.11
CA VAL A 56 -11.47 -15.13 -3.69
C VAL A 56 -12.88 -14.75 -3.22
N ARG A 57 -13.66 -14.01 -4.02
CA ARG A 57 -15.07 -13.68 -3.69
C ARG A 57 -15.94 -14.92 -3.53
N ARG A 58 -15.76 -15.96 -4.35
CA ARG A 58 -16.47 -17.24 -4.21
C ARG A 58 -16.03 -18.02 -2.98
N VAL A 59 -14.72 -18.11 -2.75
CA VAL A 59 -14.14 -18.84 -1.61
C VAL A 59 -14.40 -18.12 -0.28
N ARG A 60 -14.72 -16.82 -0.30
CA ARG A 60 -15.05 -16.05 0.91
C ARG A 60 -16.14 -16.68 1.76
N TYR A 61 -17.15 -17.28 1.12
CA TYR A 61 -18.23 -17.98 1.83
C TYR A 61 -17.77 -19.29 2.48
N GLY A 62 -16.67 -19.88 2.00
CA GLY A 62 -16.01 -21.06 2.55
C GLY A 62 -14.78 -20.76 3.42
N LEU A 63 -14.44 -19.48 3.70
CA LEU A 63 -13.27 -19.11 4.50
C LEU A 63 -13.30 -19.71 5.91
N ALA A 64 -14.48 -19.98 6.48
CA ALA A 64 -14.60 -20.68 7.75
C ALA A 64 -13.98 -22.08 7.70
N LEU A 65 -14.12 -22.79 6.57
CA LEU A 65 -13.55 -24.13 6.38
C LEU A 65 -12.02 -24.07 6.32
N LEU A 66 -11.45 -23.03 5.71
CA LEU A 66 -10.00 -22.74 5.68
C LEU A 66 -9.39 -22.48 7.06
N ARG A 67 -10.20 -22.26 8.10
CA ARG A 67 -9.74 -22.11 9.50
C ARG A 67 -9.59 -23.45 10.23
N LEU A 68 -9.98 -24.57 9.62
CA LEU A 68 -9.85 -25.89 10.23
C LEU A 68 -8.37 -26.34 10.26
N PRO A 69 -7.83 -26.74 11.44
CA PRO A 69 -6.43 -27.15 11.58
C PRO A 69 -5.98 -28.27 10.62
N PRO A 70 -6.77 -29.33 10.36
CA PRO A 70 -6.37 -30.38 9.42
C PRO A 70 -6.23 -29.89 7.99
N LEU A 71 -7.12 -28.99 7.55
CA LEU A 71 -7.09 -28.41 6.22
C LEU A 71 -5.89 -27.48 6.05
N GLN A 72 -5.57 -26.68 7.08
CA GLN A 72 -4.38 -25.82 7.07
C GLN A 72 -3.09 -26.63 6.98
N TRP A 73 -2.97 -27.74 7.72
CA TRP A 73 -1.82 -28.62 7.64
C TRP A 73 -1.65 -29.23 6.25
N TRP A 74 -2.74 -29.74 5.67
CA TRP A 74 -2.72 -30.31 4.31
C TRP A 74 -2.34 -29.28 3.24
N LEU A 75 -2.89 -28.06 3.32
CA LEU A 75 -2.57 -26.96 2.40
C LEU A 75 -1.10 -26.54 2.53
N LYS A 76 -0.60 -26.34 3.76
CA LYS A 76 0.81 -26.02 4.02
C LYS A 76 1.75 -27.10 3.46
N ARG A 77 1.41 -28.39 3.65
CA ARG A 77 2.18 -29.53 3.13
C ARG A 77 2.19 -29.58 1.59
N ARG A 78 1.10 -29.20 0.93
CA ARG A 78 1.05 -29.09 -0.54
C ARG A 78 1.79 -27.87 -1.09
N LEU A 79 1.83 -26.77 -0.34
CA LEU A 79 2.50 -25.53 -0.75
C LEU A 79 4.01 -25.57 -0.52
N GLY A 80 4.47 -26.28 0.51
CA GLY A 80 5.89 -26.43 0.85
C GLY A 80 6.76 -27.07 -0.24
N GLY A 81 6.15 -27.68 -1.28
CA GLY A 81 6.85 -28.20 -2.45
C GLY A 81 6.64 -27.40 -3.75
N ARG A 82 5.91 -26.27 -3.73
CA ARG A 82 5.52 -25.52 -4.94
C ARG A 82 5.77 -24.01 -4.88
N VAL A 83 6.04 -23.46 -3.71
CA VAL A 83 6.33 -22.03 -3.54
C VAL A 83 7.79 -21.90 -3.14
N SER A 84 8.69 -21.89 -4.12
CA SER A 84 9.99 -21.26 -3.93
C SER A 84 9.71 -19.76 -3.78
N GLY A 85 10.35 -19.11 -2.81
CA GLY A 85 10.30 -17.65 -2.68
C GLY A 85 10.66 -17.00 -4.02
N PRO A 86 10.08 -15.83 -4.37
CA PRO A 86 10.36 -15.19 -5.64
C PRO A 86 11.88 -15.05 -5.83
N ASP A 87 12.36 -15.62 -6.92
CA ASP A 87 13.78 -15.70 -7.28
C ASP A 87 14.39 -14.30 -7.32
N GLU A 88 15.66 -14.15 -6.90
CA GLU A 88 16.34 -12.84 -6.80
C GLU A 88 16.26 -12.04 -8.11
N ALA A 89 16.23 -12.73 -9.25
CA ALA A 89 16.09 -12.17 -10.59
C ALA A 89 14.68 -11.63 -10.91
N ILE A 90 13.62 -12.14 -10.27
CA ILE A 90 12.25 -11.60 -10.38
C ILE A 90 12.14 -10.33 -9.51
N ARG A 91 12.95 -10.25 -8.44
CA ARG A 91 13.00 -9.09 -7.54
C ARG A 91 13.66 -7.88 -8.19
N SER A 92 14.74 -8.04 -8.96
CA SER A 92 15.50 -6.91 -9.49
C SER A 92 14.78 -6.08 -10.57
N ASP A 93 13.74 -6.61 -11.24
CA ASP A 93 13.14 -5.96 -12.42
C ASP A 93 11.60 -5.73 -12.34
N SER A 94 11.04 -5.72 -11.14
CA SER A 94 9.60 -5.49 -10.94
C SER A 94 9.35 -4.16 -10.22
N PRO A 95 9.16 -3.03 -10.94
CA PRO A 95 8.85 -1.74 -10.33
C PRO A 95 7.47 -1.77 -9.67
N CYS A 96 7.33 -1.10 -8.51
CA CYS A 96 6.02 -0.90 -7.90
C CYS A 96 5.37 0.37 -8.44
N ARG A 97 4.06 0.29 -8.70
CA ARG A 97 3.25 1.41 -9.17
C ARG A 97 2.15 1.69 -8.17
N LEU A 98 2.04 2.94 -7.76
CA LEU A 98 1.07 3.40 -6.79
C LEU A 98 0.22 4.51 -7.41
N TRP A 99 -1.00 4.59 -6.91
CA TRP A 99 -1.92 5.66 -7.23
C TRP A 99 -2.63 6.09 -5.95
N ALA A 100 -2.81 7.39 -5.79
CA ALA A 100 -3.57 7.98 -4.70
C ALA A 100 -4.53 9.03 -5.24
N GLU A 101 -5.67 9.20 -4.57
CA GLU A 101 -6.62 10.28 -4.82
C GLU A 101 -7.10 10.83 -3.48
N ALA A 102 -7.16 12.15 -3.39
CA ALA A 102 -7.82 12.87 -2.31
C ALA A 102 -8.98 13.66 -2.89
N VAL A 103 -10.10 13.64 -2.17
CA VAL A 103 -11.33 14.35 -2.53
C VAL A 103 -11.69 15.28 -1.37
N ALA A 104 -11.84 16.57 -1.63
CA ALA A 104 -12.29 17.54 -0.65
C ALA A 104 -13.81 17.49 -0.49
N SER A 105 -14.32 18.09 0.60
CA SER A 105 -15.76 18.17 0.90
C SER A 105 -16.56 18.94 -0.15
N ASP A 106 -15.91 19.86 -0.87
CA ASP A 106 -16.48 20.62 -1.99
C ASP A 106 -16.43 19.86 -3.33
N GLY A 107 -15.91 18.63 -3.34
CA GLY A 107 -15.81 17.78 -4.52
C GLY A 107 -14.55 17.98 -5.36
N ARG A 108 -13.64 18.91 -5.01
CA ARG A 108 -12.33 19.02 -5.68
C ARG A 108 -11.52 17.73 -5.50
N ARG A 109 -10.77 17.36 -6.53
CA ARG A 109 -9.98 16.13 -6.57
C ARG A 109 -8.54 16.40 -6.95
N VAL A 110 -7.63 15.75 -6.24
CA VAL A 110 -6.24 15.59 -6.65
C VAL A 110 -5.89 14.12 -6.67
N SER A 111 -5.03 13.77 -7.60
CA SER A 111 -4.50 12.42 -7.73
C SER A 111 -2.99 12.47 -7.89
N ALA A 112 -2.35 11.39 -7.50
CA ALA A 112 -0.92 11.19 -7.63
C ALA A 112 -0.66 9.80 -8.20
N ARG A 113 0.34 9.69 -9.06
CA ARG A 113 0.89 8.41 -9.52
C ARG A 113 2.35 8.36 -9.14
N MET A 114 2.77 7.22 -8.62
CA MET A 114 4.15 7.00 -8.24
C MET A 114 4.66 5.69 -8.85
N VAL A 115 5.86 5.75 -9.41
CA VAL A 115 6.63 4.57 -9.81
C VAL A 115 7.85 4.50 -8.91
N THR A 116 8.15 3.33 -8.37
CA THR A 116 9.32 3.09 -7.53
C THR A 116 10.09 1.90 -8.07
N PRO A 117 11.32 1.67 -7.57
CA PRO A 117 11.99 0.38 -7.72
C PRO A 117 11.16 -0.75 -7.09
N ASN A 118 11.74 -1.94 -7.03
CA ASN A 118 11.13 -3.06 -6.32
C ASN A 118 10.75 -2.66 -4.87
N GLY A 119 9.57 -3.10 -4.42
CA GLY A 119 9.05 -2.75 -3.10
C GLY A 119 9.96 -3.15 -1.94
N TYR A 120 10.74 -4.23 -2.06
CA TYR A 120 11.72 -4.62 -1.05
C TYR A 120 12.90 -3.67 -0.97
N ASP A 121 13.45 -3.30 -2.12
CA ASP A 121 14.60 -2.39 -2.19
C ASP A 121 14.19 -1.00 -1.68
N LEU A 122 13.01 -0.51 -2.08
CA LEU A 122 12.43 0.73 -1.56
C LEU A 122 12.26 0.70 -0.03
N THR A 123 11.73 -0.41 0.50
CA THR A 123 11.49 -0.56 1.93
C THR A 123 12.80 -0.60 2.72
N ALA A 124 13.80 -1.32 2.19
CA ALA A 124 15.13 -1.39 2.80
C ALA A 124 15.79 0.00 2.84
N GLU A 125 15.82 0.71 1.72
CA GLU A 125 16.39 2.06 1.64
C GLU A 125 15.67 3.02 2.60
N ALA A 126 14.33 3.06 2.56
CA ALA A 126 13.54 3.92 3.44
C ALA A 126 13.84 3.67 4.92
N SER A 127 13.98 2.40 5.31
CA SER A 127 14.26 2.00 6.70
C SER A 127 15.63 2.48 7.15
N ILE A 128 16.65 2.36 6.29
CA ILE A 128 18.01 2.85 6.57
C ILE A 128 17.99 4.38 6.73
N ARG A 129 17.38 5.12 5.80
CA ARG A 129 17.30 6.59 5.87
C ARG A 129 16.57 7.08 7.13
N VAL A 130 15.52 6.39 7.56
CA VAL A 130 14.81 6.67 8.82
C VAL A 130 15.74 6.44 10.01
N ALA A 131 16.46 5.31 10.06
CA ALA A 131 17.41 5.02 11.14
C ALA A 131 18.54 6.06 11.21
N GLU A 132 19.11 6.44 10.06
CA GLU A 132 20.12 7.51 9.98
C GLU A 132 19.60 8.85 10.50
N ARG A 133 18.37 9.24 10.14
CA ARG A 133 17.74 10.48 10.61
C ARG A 133 17.59 10.50 12.13
N LEU A 134 17.21 9.36 12.72
CA LEU A 134 17.08 9.20 14.17
C LEU A 134 18.45 9.24 14.87
N LEU A 135 19.46 8.57 14.32
CA LEU A 135 20.82 8.56 14.88
C LEU A 135 21.50 9.94 14.82
N ARG A 136 21.23 10.73 13.78
CA ARG A 136 21.76 12.10 13.63
C ARG A 136 20.97 13.14 14.43
N GLY A 137 19.72 12.84 14.81
CA GLY A 137 18.80 13.80 15.40
C GLY A 137 18.84 13.84 16.92
N ALA A 138 19.63 14.75 17.51
CA ALA A 138 19.44 15.15 18.90
C ALA A 138 18.26 16.14 18.99
N GLY A 139 17.08 15.68 19.44
CA GLY A 139 15.94 16.58 19.70
C GLY A 139 14.57 16.13 19.20
N GLN A 140 14.40 14.90 18.69
CA GLN A 140 13.07 14.35 18.50
C GLN A 140 12.44 14.09 19.88
N GLU A 141 11.24 14.62 20.12
CA GLU A 141 10.49 14.27 21.34
C GLU A 141 10.23 12.75 21.39
N GLY A 142 10.20 12.20 22.62
CA GLY A 142 9.88 10.79 22.82
C GLY A 142 8.43 10.50 22.43
N GLY A 143 8.18 9.32 21.84
CA GLY A 143 6.83 8.90 21.46
C GLY A 143 6.81 7.99 20.24
N TYR A 144 5.69 7.99 19.53
CA TYR A 144 5.53 7.27 18.26
C TYR A 144 5.21 8.24 17.13
N TYR A 145 5.79 7.97 15.96
CA TYR A 145 5.57 8.76 14.75
C TYR A 145 5.22 7.84 13.59
N THR A 146 4.34 8.32 12.72
CA THR A 146 4.18 7.72 11.39
C THR A 146 5.37 8.14 10.51
N PRO A 147 5.76 7.35 9.51
CA PRO A 147 6.87 7.70 8.63
C PRO A 147 6.73 9.10 8.02
N SER A 148 5.54 9.46 7.56
CA SER A 148 5.26 10.78 6.98
C SER A 148 5.35 11.93 7.99
N LYS A 149 5.00 11.70 9.27
CA LYS A 149 5.22 12.72 10.33
C LYS A 149 6.69 12.87 10.69
N LEU A 150 7.44 11.76 10.72
CA LEU A 150 8.84 11.76 11.11
C LEU A 150 9.74 12.36 10.01
N MET A 151 9.50 11.96 8.76
CA MET A 151 10.37 12.27 7.63
C MET A 151 9.83 13.39 6.72
N GLY A 152 8.56 13.76 6.86
CA GLY A 152 7.88 14.72 5.97
C GLY A 152 7.26 14.07 4.74
N ALA A 153 6.38 14.83 4.06
CA ALA A 153 5.62 14.36 2.90
C ALA A 153 6.50 14.09 1.67
N ASP A 154 7.60 14.83 1.51
CA ASP A 154 8.50 14.71 0.36
C ASP A 154 9.60 13.64 0.53
N PHE A 155 9.67 12.97 1.69
CA PHE A 155 10.70 11.95 1.94
C PHE A 155 10.77 10.90 0.85
N VAL A 156 9.62 10.43 0.35
CA VAL A 156 9.58 9.41 -0.70
C VAL A 156 10.25 9.87 -2.01
N ARG A 157 10.27 11.18 -2.28
CA ARG A 157 10.94 11.76 -3.45
C ARG A 157 12.47 11.75 -3.33
N THR A 158 12.99 11.52 -2.12
CA THR A 158 14.43 11.47 -1.84
C THR A 158 15.01 10.06 -1.94
N LEU A 159 14.16 9.07 -2.20
CA LEU A 159 14.54 7.68 -2.39
C LEU A 159 14.87 7.42 -3.86
N ASP A 160 15.89 6.60 -4.09
CA ASP A 160 16.42 6.41 -5.42
C ASP A 160 15.41 5.70 -6.35
N GLY A 161 15.33 6.16 -7.60
CA GLY A 161 14.44 5.59 -8.61
C GLY A 161 12.95 5.86 -8.39
N VAL A 162 12.57 6.71 -7.43
CA VAL A 162 11.17 7.15 -7.25
C VAL A 162 10.81 8.26 -8.24
N GLN A 163 9.69 8.08 -8.93
CA GLN A 163 9.08 9.08 -9.82
C GLN A 163 7.65 9.34 -9.37
N LEU A 164 7.34 10.60 -9.04
CA LEU A 164 6.03 11.01 -8.54
C LEU A 164 5.43 12.09 -9.44
N VAL A 165 4.26 11.82 -10.01
CA VAL A 165 3.49 12.72 -10.86
C VAL A 165 2.19 13.08 -10.15
N LEU A 166 1.94 14.39 -9.98
CA LEU A 166 0.68 14.91 -9.46
C LEU A 166 -0.23 15.31 -10.63
N SER A 167 -1.52 15.02 -10.49
CA SER A 167 -2.56 15.36 -11.47
C SER A 167 -3.85 15.78 -10.77
N GLY A 168 -4.35 16.97 -11.07
CA GLY A 168 -5.58 17.53 -10.48
C GLY A 168 -5.47 19.03 -10.26
N ALA A 169 -6.58 19.68 -9.91
CA ALA A 169 -6.58 21.10 -9.59
C ALA A 169 -5.62 21.35 -8.41
N SER A 170 -4.67 22.26 -8.59
CA SER A 170 -3.71 22.66 -7.56
C SER A 170 -4.47 23.02 -6.28
N PHE A 171 -4.27 22.26 -5.22
CA PHE A 171 -4.44 22.82 -3.88
C PHE A 171 -3.25 23.73 -3.70
N ASP A 172 -3.48 25.03 -3.77
CA ASP A 172 -2.50 25.99 -3.24
C ASP A 172 -2.28 25.59 -1.78
N SER A 173 -1.10 25.03 -1.52
CA SER A 173 -0.61 24.73 -0.19
C SER A 173 -0.10 26.03 0.42
N ASP A 174 -1.04 26.93 0.72
CA ASP A 174 -0.84 28.15 1.50
C ASP A 174 -2.13 28.46 2.26
N GLN A 175 -2.42 27.67 3.31
CA GLN A 175 -3.14 28.07 4.52
C GLN A 175 -2.71 27.19 5.71
#